data_AF-A0A9P7UFU1-F1
#
_entry.id   AF-A0A9P7UFU1-F1
#
_cell.length_a   1.000
_cell.length_b   1.000
_cell.length_c   1.000
_cell.angle_alpha   90.00
_cell.angle_beta   90.00
_cell.angle_gamma   90.00
#
_symmetry.space_group_name_H-M   'P 1'
#
loop_
_entity.id
_entity.type
_entity.pdbx_description
1 polymer ?
#
loop_
_entity_poly.entity_id
_entity_poly.type
_entity_poly.pdbx_seq_one_letter_code
_entity_poly.pdbx_strand_id
1 'polypeptide(L)'
;MEKDGGWLAEGAYDDFVRSLCSSDPRLRQRDPKAQIQRIPFTDDGVRVVKLSLGDDGTFIRTAQFEEPADLETHLRNATASQQGQKNIYILEGLGPGFAGVFGHHFSLHPSVFVEHERVVVHNVNWTGESDGAQLPSVVRSRGHVEMKYYEVVTFDTRPTSFRWVCAATGRHIGVSREFRWDNSPDDEFDRFLNVGVVRRKCGVWSRRTGGGGWD
;
A
#
# COMPACT_ATOMS: atom_id res chain seq x y z
N MET A 1 20.09 3.47 17.23
CA MET A 1 19.90 4.03 15.87
C MET A 1 19.29 2.91 15.07
N GLU A 2 18.08 3.09 14.54
CA GLU A 2 17.45 2.10 13.67
C GLU A 2 18.35 1.88 12.45
N LYS A 3 18.58 0.64 12.05
CA LYS A 3 19.44 0.34 10.89
C LYS A 3 18.68 0.74 9.62
N ASP A 4 19.34 1.43 8.68
CA ASP A 4 18.78 1.77 7.36
C ASP A 4 18.00 0.57 6.77
N GLY A 5 16.79 0.79 6.26
CA GLY A 5 15.98 -0.28 5.68
C GLY A 5 15.16 -1.13 6.65
N GLY A 6 15.55 -1.17 7.93
CA GLY A 6 14.94 -2.05 8.94
C GLY A 6 13.51 -1.72 9.34
N TRP A 7 12.94 -0.64 8.80
CA TRP A 7 11.55 -0.24 9.07
C TRP A 7 10.55 -0.96 8.14
N LEU A 8 10.99 -1.40 6.95
CA LEU A 8 10.06 -1.80 5.88
C LEU A 8 9.56 -3.23 6.06
N ALA A 9 10.42 -4.12 6.56
CA ALA A 9 10.16 -5.53 6.60
C ALA A 9 10.87 -6.23 7.75
N GLU A 10 10.25 -7.30 8.25
CA GLU A 10 10.82 -8.20 9.23
C GLU A 10 11.30 -9.51 8.60
N GLY A 11 12.10 -10.28 9.35
CA GLY A 11 12.52 -11.62 8.97
C GLY A 11 13.56 -11.67 7.84
N ALA A 12 13.55 -12.75 7.07
CA ALA A 12 14.60 -13.07 6.08
C ALA A 12 14.68 -12.10 4.88
N TYR A 13 13.72 -11.18 4.74
CA TYR A 13 13.69 -10.17 3.69
C TYR A 13 14.46 -8.90 4.05
N ASP A 14 14.69 -8.64 5.35
CA ASP A 14 15.35 -7.43 5.86
C ASP A 14 16.75 -7.23 5.25
N ASP A 15 17.56 -8.28 5.17
CA ASP A 15 18.91 -8.19 4.58
C ASP A 15 18.87 -7.80 3.09
N PHE A 16 17.87 -8.29 2.34
CA PHE A 16 17.69 -7.91 0.94
C PHE A 16 17.28 -6.44 0.81
N VAL A 17 16.33 -5.98 1.63
CA VAL A 17 15.94 -4.55 1.70
C VAL A 17 17.16 -3.66 2.00
N ARG A 18 17.97 -4.04 2.98
CA ARG A 18 19.19 -3.32 3.36
C ARG A 18 20.20 -3.22 2.24
N SER A 19 20.40 -4.32 1.51
CA SER A 19 21.34 -4.36 0.39
C SER A 19 21.03 -3.30 -0.68
N LEU A 20 19.75 -2.92 -0.81
CA LEU A 20 19.26 -1.98 -1.81
C LEU A 20 19.17 -0.52 -1.31
N CYS A 21 19.44 -0.25 -0.02
CA CYS A 21 19.38 1.10 0.54
C CYS A 21 20.43 2.08 -0.03
N SER A 22 21.51 1.54 -0.59
CA SER A 22 22.53 2.34 -1.27
C SER A 22 22.01 2.89 -2.62
N SER A 23 21.31 2.05 -3.38
CA SER A 23 20.75 2.36 -4.70
C SER A 23 19.37 3.02 -4.65
N ASP A 24 18.58 2.73 -3.62
CA ASP A 24 17.25 3.32 -3.42
C ASP A 24 17.18 4.03 -2.05
N PRO A 25 17.46 5.35 -2.01
CA PRO A 25 17.42 6.14 -0.77
C PRO A 25 16.07 6.11 -0.06
N ARG A 26 14.97 5.78 -0.77
CA ARG A 26 13.63 5.68 -0.17
C ARG A 26 13.56 4.53 0.85
N LEU A 27 14.42 3.52 0.74
CA LEU A 27 14.43 2.41 1.68
C LEU A 27 15.06 2.79 3.02
N ARG A 28 15.86 3.86 3.11
CA ARG A 28 16.57 4.18 4.35
C ARG A 28 15.63 4.55 5.50
N GLN A 29 14.52 5.22 5.18
CA GLN A 29 13.56 5.70 6.18
C GLN A 29 12.12 5.70 5.67
N ARG A 30 11.18 5.68 6.62
CA ARG A 30 9.74 5.86 6.40
C ARG A 30 9.42 7.22 5.77
N ASP A 31 8.19 7.35 5.25
CA ASP A 31 7.73 8.61 4.70
C ASP A 31 7.73 9.69 5.80
N PRO A 32 8.44 10.82 5.64
CA PRO A 32 8.53 11.83 6.68
C PRO A 32 7.15 12.39 7.08
N LYS A 33 6.20 12.50 6.15
CA LYS A 33 4.86 12.97 6.46
C LYS A 33 4.10 11.92 7.27
N ALA A 34 4.22 10.63 6.94
CA ALA A 34 3.62 9.56 7.76
C ALA A 34 4.19 9.57 9.19
N GLN A 35 5.50 9.80 9.36
CA GLN A 35 6.14 9.93 10.66
C GLN A 35 5.65 11.16 11.44
N ILE A 36 5.60 12.34 10.81
CA ILE A 36 5.08 13.58 11.43
C ILE A 36 3.63 13.41 11.87
N GLN A 37 2.83 12.71 11.07
CA GLN A 37 1.43 12.40 11.34
C GLN A 37 1.24 11.23 12.31
N ARG A 38 2.34 10.61 12.78
CA ARG A 38 2.34 9.47 13.71
C ARG A 38 1.50 8.30 13.21
N ILE A 39 1.54 8.05 11.91
CA ILE A 39 0.82 6.93 11.30
C ILE A 39 1.56 5.64 11.67
N PRO A 40 0.90 4.71 12.39
CA PRO A 40 1.51 3.44 12.75
C PRO A 40 1.89 2.66 11.47
N PHE A 41 2.98 1.92 11.54
CA PHE A 41 3.37 0.96 10.52
C PHE A 41 3.65 -0.34 11.22
N THR A 42 2.55 -1.00 11.56
CA THR A 42 2.48 -2.26 12.28
C THR A 42 1.63 -3.21 11.45
N ASP A 43 1.63 -4.49 11.80
CA ASP A 43 0.75 -5.48 11.17
C ASP A 43 -0.70 -5.40 11.68
N ASP A 44 -1.01 -4.45 12.59
CA ASP A 44 -2.34 -4.29 13.18
C ASP A 44 -3.40 -3.94 12.11
N GLY A 45 -4.42 -4.78 11.99
CA GLY A 45 -5.50 -4.59 11.03
C GLY A 45 -5.11 -4.85 9.58
N VAL A 46 -3.89 -5.36 9.34
CA VAL A 46 -3.49 -5.89 8.03
C VAL A 46 -4.08 -7.28 7.85
N ARG A 47 -4.59 -7.57 6.65
CA ARG A 47 -5.10 -8.91 6.33
C ARG A 47 -4.75 -9.33 4.92
N VAL A 48 -4.61 -10.64 4.74
CA VAL A 48 -4.40 -11.26 3.44
C VAL A 48 -5.55 -12.19 3.15
N VAL A 49 -6.17 -12.03 1.98
CA VAL A 49 -7.21 -12.93 1.48
C VAL A 49 -6.65 -13.71 0.30
N LYS A 50 -6.75 -15.04 0.35
CA LYS A 50 -6.40 -15.92 -0.77
C LYS A 50 -7.66 -16.25 -1.57
N LEU A 51 -7.62 -16.00 -2.86
CA LEU A 51 -8.57 -16.52 -3.83
C LEU A 51 -7.88 -17.58 -4.68
N SER A 52 -8.58 -18.64 -5.03
CA SER A 52 -8.12 -19.63 -6.00
C SER A 52 -9.14 -19.71 -7.14
N LEU A 53 -8.66 -19.81 -8.38
CA LEU A 53 -9.52 -20.03 -9.54
C LEU A 53 -9.91 -21.52 -9.58
N GLY A 54 -11.21 -21.79 -9.48
CA GLY A 54 -11.78 -23.12 -9.68
C GLY A 54 -11.75 -23.55 -11.15
N ASP A 55 -12.01 -24.84 -11.38
CA ASP A 55 -12.07 -25.41 -12.73
C ASP A 55 -13.23 -24.85 -13.57
N ASP A 56 -14.27 -24.32 -12.90
CA ASP A 56 -15.41 -23.63 -13.49
C ASP A 56 -15.11 -22.16 -13.88
N GLY A 57 -13.89 -21.69 -13.63
CA GLY A 57 -13.48 -20.31 -13.90
C GLY A 57 -13.96 -19.30 -12.86
N THR A 58 -14.51 -19.74 -11.72
CA THR A 58 -14.92 -18.85 -10.63
C THR A 58 -13.81 -18.68 -9.60
N PHE A 59 -13.74 -17.50 -8.98
CA PHE A 59 -12.82 -17.24 -7.88
C PHE A 59 -13.47 -17.60 -6.55
N ILE A 60 -12.84 -18.52 -5.82
CA ILE A 60 -13.31 -18.96 -4.51
C ILE A 60 -12.32 -18.45 -3.47
N ARG A 61 -12.84 -17.85 -2.40
CA ARG A 61 -12.03 -17.48 -1.24
C ARG A 61 -11.65 -18.74 -0.47
N THR A 62 -10.36 -19.06 -0.44
CA THR A 62 -9.84 -20.31 0.12
C THR A 62 -9.14 -20.13 1.46
N ALA A 63 -8.61 -18.95 1.75
CA ALA A 63 -7.99 -18.65 3.05
C ALA A 63 -8.04 -17.16 3.40
N GLN A 64 -7.84 -16.86 4.69
CA GLN A 64 -7.54 -15.52 5.18
C GLN A 64 -6.46 -15.62 6.26
N PHE A 65 -5.54 -14.65 6.28
CA PHE A 65 -4.46 -14.54 7.25
C PHE A 65 -4.49 -13.14 7.86
N GLU A 66 -4.54 -13.08 9.18
CA GLU A 66 -4.45 -11.83 9.96
C GLU A 66 -3.10 -11.71 10.66
N GLU A 67 -2.35 -12.80 10.75
CA GLU A 67 -1.02 -12.87 11.34
C GLU A 67 0.05 -13.24 10.29
N PRO A 68 1.22 -12.57 10.28
CA PRO A 68 2.30 -12.88 9.35
C PRO A 68 2.81 -14.33 9.45
N ALA A 69 2.86 -14.89 10.66
CA ALA A 69 3.35 -16.25 10.89
C ALA A 69 2.47 -17.34 10.24
N ASP A 70 1.15 -17.13 10.23
CA ASP A 70 0.19 -18.05 9.59
C ASP A 70 0.34 -18.01 8.07
N LEU A 71 0.51 -16.81 7.51
CA LEU A 71 0.79 -16.63 6.10
C LEU A 71 2.12 -17.29 5.71
N GLU A 72 3.17 -17.10 6.51
CA GLU A 72 4.47 -17.71 6.25
C GLU A 72 4.37 -19.24 6.25
N THR A 73 3.68 -19.80 7.25
CA THR A 73 3.44 -21.25 7.34
C THR A 73 2.67 -21.75 6.12
N HIS A 74 1.65 -21.02 5.67
CA HIS A 74 0.91 -21.34 4.46
C HIS A 74 1.79 -21.36 3.21
N LEU A 75 2.61 -20.32 3.01
CA LEU A 75 3.46 -20.17 1.83
C LEU A 75 4.65 -21.14 1.82
N ARG A 76 5.14 -21.57 2.99
CA ARG A 76 6.16 -22.62 3.12
C ARG A 76 5.62 -24.01 2.80
N ASN A 77 4.35 -24.26 3.10
CA ASN A 77 3.71 -25.52 2.76
C ASN A 77 3.55 -25.61 1.23
N ALA A 78 4.08 -26.69 0.64
CA ALA A 78 4.19 -26.92 -0.81
C ALA A 78 2.85 -26.95 -1.59
N THR A 79 1.73 -26.66 -0.94
CA THR A 79 0.39 -26.49 -1.51
C THR A 79 0.09 -25.06 -1.99
N ALA A 80 0.89 -24.06 -1.62
CA ALA A 80 0.64 -22.65 -2.01
C ALA A 80 0.98 -22.33 -3.47
N SER A 81 1.94 -23.03 -4.08
CA SER A 81 2.37 -22.81 -5.47
C SER A 81 2.59 -24.12 -6.23
N GLN A 82 1.64 -25.05 -6.13
CA GLN A 82 1.67 -26.26 -6.95
C GLN A 82 1.54 -25.93 -8.43
N GLN A 83 2.15 -26.76 -9.28
CA GLN A 83 2.03 -26.62 -10.73
C GLN A 83 0.54 -26.61 -11.14
N GLY A 84 0.17 -25.65 -11.98
CA GLY A 84 -1.19 -25.49 -12.50
C GLY A 84 -2.15 -24.72 -11.59
N GLN A 85 -1.78 -24.40 -10.35
CA GLN A 85 -2.63 -23.57 -9.49
C GLN A 85 -2.64 -22.11 -9.92
N LYS A 86 -3.77 -21.46 -9.69
CA LYS A 86 -4.06 -20.07 -10.08
C LYS A 86 -4.57 -19.35 -8.85
N ASN A 87 -3.67 -18.67 -8.16
CA ASN A 87 -3.94 -18.05 -6.86
C ASN A 87 -3.87 -16.53 -6.98
N ILE A 88 -4.71 -15.84 -6.23
CA ILE A 88 -4.62 -14.39 -6.01
C ILE A 88 -4.48 -14.17 -4.51
N TYR A 89 -3.46 -13.43 -4.12
CA TYR A 89 -3.28 -12.98 -2.74
C TYR A 89 -3.59 -11.48 -2.69
N ILE A 90 -4.64 -11.10 -1.97
CA ILE A 90 -5.04 -9.71 -1.77
C ILE A 90 -4.53 -9.29 -0.40
N LEU A 91 -3.50 -8.45 -0.38
CA LEU A 91 -3.00 -7.80 0.83
C LEU A 91 -3.74 -6.47 1.04
N GLU A 92 -4.51 -6.39 2.12
CA GLU A 92 -5.22 -5.18 2.53
C GLU A 92 -4.53 -4.55 3.73
N GLY A 93 -4.09 -3.29 3.56
CA GLY A 93 -3.16 -2.66 4.50
C GLY A 93 -1.71 -2.97 4.13
N LEU A 94 -0.78 -2.57 4.99
CA LEU A 94 0.64 -2.87 4.85
C LEU A 94 1.31 -2.77 6.21
N GLY A 95 2.03 -3.82 6.58
CA GLY A 95 2.86 -3.88 7.78
C GLY A 95 4.17 -4.62 7.51
N PRO A 96 5.17 -4.47 8.40
CA PRO A 96 6.51 -4.99 8.18
C PRO A 96 6.59 -6.52 8.19
N GLY A 97 5.78 -7.22 8.99
CA GLY A 97 5.71 -8.67 8.99
C GLY A 97 5.18 -9.20 7.67
N PHE A 98 4.06 -8.67 7.19
CA PHE A 98 3.49 -9.07 5.89
C PHE A 98 4.41 -8.72 4.70
N ALA A 99 5.03 -7.55 4.71
CA ALA A 99 6.01 -7.16 3.70
C ALA A 99 7.22 -8.12 3.68
N GLY A 100 7.68 -8.55 4.85
CA GLY A 100 8.74 -9.55 4.98
C GLY A 100 8.37 -10.90 4.37
N VAL A 101 7.19 -11.42 4.71
CA VAL A 101 6.73 -12.72 4.22
C VAL A 101 6.54 -12.73 2.70
N PHE A 102 5.80 -11.76 2.15
CA PHE A 102 5.60 -11.66 0.70
C PHE A 102 6.91 -11.37 -0.04
N GLY A 103 7.69 -10.42 0.48
CA GLY A 103 8.96 -10.02 -0.11
C GLY A 103 9.92 -11.20 -0.25
N HIS A 104 10.06 -11.98 0.82
CA HIS A 104 10.91 -13.17 0.82
C HIS A 104 10.37 -14.26 -0.11
N HIS A 105 9.10 -14.65 0.04
CA HIS A 105 8.54 -15.80 -0.69
C HIS A 105 8.47 -15.57 -2.21
N PHE A 106 8.08 -14.36 -2.62
CA PHE A 106 7.91 -14.03 -4.04
C PHE A 106 9.13 -13.32 -4.64
N SER A 107 10.17 -13.06 -3.84
CA SER A 107 11.35 -12.28 -4.25
C SER A 107 10.96 -10.92 -4.85
N LEU A 108 10.02 -10.23 -4.18
CA LEU A 108 9.55 -8.93 -4.65
C LEU A 108 10.67 -7.90 -4.53
N HIS A 109 10.61 -6.86 -5.35
CA HIS A 109 11.47 -5.70 -5.15
C HIS A 109 10.87 -4.83 -4.03
N PRO A 110 11.66 -4.31 -3.07
CA PRO A 110 11.13 -3.53 -1.94
C PRO A 110 10.34 -2.28 -2.34
N SER A 111 10.60 -1.76 -3.55
CA SER A 111 9.84 -0.62 -4.08
C SER A 111 8.34 -0.88 -4.16
N VAL A 112 7.89 -2.13 -4.33
CA VAL A 112 6.46 -2.50 -4.29
C VAL A 112 5.83 -1.98 -3.00
N PHE A 113 6.47 -2.23 -1.85
CA PHE A 113 5.96 -1.84 -0.54
C PHE A 113 6.16 -0.35 -0.24
N VAL A 114 7.34 0.19 -0.61
CA VAL A 114 7.62 1.63 -0.47
C VAL A 114 6.58 2.46 -1.20
N GLU A 115 6.25 2.08 -2.43
CA GLU A 115 5.28 2.81 -3.24
C GLU A 115 3.91 2.83 -2.57
N HIS A 116 3.52 1.79 -1.83
CA HIS A 116 2.27 1.80 -1.06
C HIS A 116 2.37 2.65 0.21
N GLU A 117 3.50 2.66 0.90
CA GLU A 117 3.70 3.44 2.14
C GLU A 117 3.78 4.96 1.90
N ARG A 118 4.38 5.40 0.79
CA ARG A 118 4.59 6.83 0.51
C ARG A 118 3.29 7.62 0.37
N VAL A 119 3.25 8.82 0.95
CA VAL A 119 2.06 9.70 0.97
C VAL A 119 2.34 11.15 0.55
N VAL A 120 3.61 11.52 0.38
CA VAL A 120 4.01 12.86 -0.07
C VAL A 120 3.93 12.96 -1.58
N VAL A 121 2.93 13.67 -2.12
CA VAL A 121 2.72 13.80 -3.58
C VAL A 121 3.84 14.60 -4.24
N HIS A 122 4.22 15.73 -3.64
CA HIS A 122 5.23 16.62 -4.18
C HIS A 122 6.38 16.73 -3.18
N ASN A 123 7.57 16.33 -3.61
CA ASN A 123 8.79 16.59 -2.87
C ASN A 123 9.77 17.29 -3.80
N VAL A 124 10.32 18.41 -3.35
CA VAL A 124 11.38 19.16 -4.04
C VAL A 124 12.75 18.48 -3.91
N ASN A 125 12.85 17.47 -3.05
CA ASN A 125 14.04 16.65 -2.91
C ASN A 125 14.20 15.70 -4.11
N TRP A 126 15.29 15.89 -4.84
CA TRP A 126 15.64 15.13 -6.04
C TRP A 126 15.93 13.65 -5.75
N THR A 127 16.16 13.26 -4.49
CA THR A 127 16.49 11.88 -4.08
C THR A 127 15.29 10.92 -4.02
N GLY A 128 14.14 11.29 -4.61
CA GLY A 128 13.09 10.32 -4.96
C GLY A 128 12.03 10.07 -3.89
N GLU A 129 11.77 11.00 -2.99
CA GLU A 129 10.82 10.82 -1.88
C GLU A 129 9.33 11.04 -2.27
N SER A 130 9.04 11.18 -3.57
CA SER A 130 7.71 11.54 -4.05
C SER A 130 6.84 10.32 -4.37
N ASP A 131 5.60 10.38 -3.91
CA ASP A 131 4.47 9.55 -4.31
C ASP A 131 3.85 9.99 -5.66
N GLY A 132 4.68 10.52 -6.54
CA GLY A 132 4.32 10.97 -7.88
C GLY A 132 3.88 9.83 -8.79
N ALA A 133 3.33 10.18 -9.96
CA ALA A 133 3.08 9.20 -11.00
C ALA A 133 4.41 8.66 -11.53
N GLN A 134 4.53 7.33 -11.64
CA GLN A 134 5.69 6.72 -12.24
C GLN A 134 5.69 6.97 -13.75
N LEU A 135 6.86 7.17 -14.35
CA LEU A 135 6.97 7.26 -15.79
C LEU A 135 6.61 5.89 -16.42
N PRO A 136 5.92 5.85 -17.58
CA PRO A 136 5.59 4.58 -18.23
C PRO A 136 6.81 3.69 -18.52
N SER A 137 7.98 4.30 -18.75
CA SER A 137 9.24 3.60 -18.97
C SER A 137 9.71 2.79 -17.74
N VAL A 138 9.33 3.17 -16.53
CA VAL A 138 9.76 2.49 -15.30
C VAL A 138 8.94 1.23 -15.02
N VAL A 139 7.73 1.11 -15.57
CA VAL A 139 6.79 0.00 -15.31
C VAL A 139 7.42 -1.36 -15.65
N ARG A 140 8.07 -1.50 -16.81
CA ARG A 140 8.74 -2.76 -17.20
C ARG A 140 9.91 -3.11 -16.29
N SER A 141 10.65 -2.12 -15.79
CA SER A 141 11.83 -2.35 -14.96
C SER A 141 11.51 -2.80 -13.53
N ARG A 142 10.32 -2.45 -13.02
CA ARG A 142 9.93 -2.72 -11.62
C ARG A 142 9.17 -4.02 -11.41
N GLY A 143 8.70 -4.66 -12.48
CA GLY A 143 8.01 -5.95 -12.40
C GLY A 143 6.63 -5.92 -11.73
N HIS A 144 6.10 -4.74 -11.40
CA HIS A 144 4.77 -4.56 -10.82
C HIS A 144 4.11 -3.28 -11.37
N VAL A 145 2.80 -3.18 -11.21
CA VAL A 145 2.00 -2.01 -11.60
C VAL A 145 1.34 -1.41 -10.37
N GLU A 146 1.52 -0.12 -10.15
CA GLU A 146 0.78 0.65 -9.14
C GLU A 146 -0.30 1.49 -9.83
N MET A 147 -1.51 1.44 -9.28
CA MET A 147 -2.65 2.26 -9.68
C MET A 147 -3.08 3.16 -8.51
N LYS A 148 -3.34 4.42 -8.82
CA LYS A 148 -3.89 5.39 -7.88
C LYS A 148 -5.24 5.86 -8.40
N TYR A 149 -6.25 5.78 -7.57
CA TYR A 149 -7.59 6.24 -7.92
C TYR A 149 -8.17 7.08 -6.80
N TYR A 150 -9.15 7.90 -7.16
CA TYR A 150 -9.82 8.82 -6.26
C TYR A 150 -11.26 8.37 -6.09
N GLU A 151 -11.71 8.35 -4.85
CA GLU A 151 -13.06 7.95 -4.49
C GLU A 151 -13.73 9.10 -3.72
N VAL A 152 -14.95 9.43 -4.09
CA VAL A 152 -15.75 10.42 -3.37
C VAL A 152 -16.50 9.72 -2.26
N VAL A 153 -16.34 10.20 -1.03
CA VAL A 153 -16.96 9.62 0.16
C VAL A 153 -17.71 10.70 0.93
N THR A 154 -18.78 10.28 1.61
CA THR A 154 -19.52 11.13 2.56
C THR A 154 -19.06 10.78 3.97
N PHE A 155 -18.85 11.80 4.80
CA PHE A 155 -18.48 11.66 6.19
C PHE A 155 -19.68 11.93 7.09
N ASP A 156 -19.77 11.17 8.18
CA ASP A 156 -20.76 11.41 9.24
C ASP A 156 -20.50 12.72 9.98
N THR A 157 -19.24 13.15 10.04
CA THR A 157 -18.81 14.40 10.66
C THR A 157 -18.18 15.32 9.61
N ARG A 158 -18.56 16.61 9.66
CA ARG A 158 -17.98 17.61 8.75
C ARG A 158 -16.49 17.81 9.04
N PRO A 159 -15.66 17.96 8.00
CA PRO A 159 -14.28 18.39 8.17
C PRO A 159 -14.20 19.73 8.90
N THR A 160 -13.14 19.89 9.69
CA THR A 160 -12.85 21.11 10.45
C THR A 160 -11.65 21.86 9.91
N SER A 161 -10.90 21.26 8.99
CA SER A 161 -9.73 21.86 8.35
C SER A 161 -9.38 21.15 7.05
N PHE A 162 -8.56 21.79 6.21
CA PHE A 162 -7.97 21.17 5.02
C PHE A 162 -6.93 20.09 5.31
N ARG A 163 -6.57 19.85 6.58
CA ARG A 163 -5.48 18.94 6.99
C ARG A 163 -5.96 17.54 7.36
N TRP A 164 -7.12 17.14 6.86
CA TRP A 164 -7.66 15.81 7.11
C TRP A 164 -6.80 14.71 6.44
N VAL A 165 -6.54 13.66 7.20
CA VAL A 165 -5.82 12.47 6.73
C VAL A 165 -6.50 11.20 7.23
N CYS A 166 -6.37 10.13 6.45
CA CYS A 166 -6.78 8.80 6.88
C CYS A 166 -5.89 8.32 8.03
N ALA A 167 -6.47 8.05 9.19
CA ALA A 167 -5.72 7.60 10.37
C ALA A 167 -4.91 6.32 10.14
N ALA A 168 -5.42 5.41 9.31
CA ALA A 168 -4.74 4.14 9.01
C ALA A 168 -3.58 4.29 8.01
N THR A 169 -3.58 5.31 7.15
CA THR A 169 -2.64 5.36 6.01
C THR A 169 -1.90 6.66 5.84
N GLY A 170 -2.24 7.72 6.58
CA GLY A 170 -1.66 9.07 6.41
C GLY A 170 -2.02 9.77 5.11
N ARG A 171 -2.82 9.14 4.24
CA ARG A 171 -3.20 9.71 2.96
C ARG A 171 -4.10 10.91 3.18
N HIS A 172 -3.81 11.98 2.46
CA HIS A 172 -4.60 13.21 2.53
C HIS A 172 -6.00 12.97 1.99
N ILE A 173 -6.98 13.55 2.68
CA ILE A 173 -8.37 13.56 2.27
C ILE A 173 -8.64 14.95 1.69
N GLY A 174 -8.97 14.99 0.40
CA GLY A 174 -9.39 16.22 -0.26
C GLY A 174 -10.72 16.67 0.31
N VAL A 175 -10.75 17.83 0.95
CA VAL A 175 -11.97 18.42 1.50
C VAL A 175 -12.20 19.77 0.85
N SER A 176 -13.46 20.10 0.62
CA SER A 176 -13.86 21.35 -0.02
C SER A 176 -14.73 22.17 0.93
N ARG A 177 -14.61 23.49 0.83
CA ARG A 177 -15.52 24.40 1.53
C ARG A 177 -16.90 24.34 0.89
N GLU A 178 -17.93 24.50 1.72
CA GLU A 178 -19.29 24.76 1.29
C GLU A 178 -19.30 26.18 0.72
N PHE A 179 -19.29 26.31 -0.61
CA PHE A 179 -19.37 27.60 -1.27
C PHE A 179 -20.84 27.92 -1.59
N ARG A 180 -21.34 29.06 -1.13
CA ARG A 180 -22.64 29.59 -1.54
C ARG A 180 -22.43 30.76 -2.49
N TRP A 181 -23.18 30.76 -3.59
CA TRP A 181 -23.14 31.80 -4.62
C TRP A 181 -24.11 32.96 -4.30
N ASP A 182 -24.88 32.88 -3.22
CA ASP A 182 -25.74 33.97 -2.80
C ASP A 182 -24.95 35.00 -1.96
N ASN A 183 -25.41 36.26 -1.94
CA ASN A 183 -24.82 37.33 -1.12
C ASN A 183 -25.11 37.13 0.39
N SER A 184 -25.15 35.87 0.85
CA SER A 184 -25.35 35.57 2.26
C SER A 184 -24.12 36.04 3.06
N PRO A 185 -24.31 36.51 4.31
CA PRO A 185 -23.22 37.01 5.14
C PRO A 185 -22.07 36.01 5.30
N ASP A 186 -20.82 36.51 5.29
CA ASP A 186 -19.57 35.73 5.29
C ASP A 186 -19.34 34.86 6.56
N ASP A 187 -20.26 34.89 7.53
CA ASP A 187 -20.22 34.16 8.79
C ASP A 187 -20.15 32.63 8.63
N GLU A 188 -20.45 32.11 7.43
CA GLU A 188 -20.38 30.68 7.10
C GLU A 188 -19.16 30.26 6.24
N PHE A 189 -18.18 31.15 5.98
CA PHE A 189 -17.01 30.85 5.11
C PHE A 189 -16.09 29.71 5.59
N ASP A 190 -16.26 29.26 6.83
CA ASP A 190 -15.50 28.16 7.43
C ASP A 190 -16.24 26.82 7.45
N ARG A 191 -17.42 26.73 6.82
CA ARG A 191 -18.14 25.44 6.70
C ARG A 191 -17.52 24.59 5.60
N PHE A 192 -17.15 23.36 5.95
CA PHE A 192 -16.73 22.34 4.99
C PHE A 192 -17.92 21.48 4.56
N LEU A 193 -17.89 21.01 3.31
CA LEU A 193 -18.78 19.95 2.85
C LEU A 193 -18.50 18.68 3.66
N ASN A 194 -19.55 17.93 3.97
CA ASN A 194 -19.42 16.58 4.54
C ASN A 194 -19.02 15.53 3.49
N VAL A 195 -18.58 15.96 2.30
CA VAL A 195 -18.11 15.10 1.22
C VAL A 195 -16.63 15.39 1.01
N GLY A 196 -15.84 14.36 0.79
CA GLY A 196 -14.43 14.50 0.44
C GLY A 196 -13.96 13.46 -0.56
N VAL A 197 -12.74 13.65 -1.02
CA VAL A 197 -12.07 12.80 -1.99
C VAL A 197 -10.94 12.06 -1.30
N VAL A 198 -11.06 10.74 -1.19
CA VAL A 198 -9.99 9.89 -0.66
C VAL A 198 -9.14 9.37 -1.81
N ARG A 199 -7.82 9.36 -1.62
CA ARG A 199 -6.88 8.77 -2.57
C ARG A 199 -6.57 7.34 -2.15
N ARG A 200 -6.84 6.39 -3.04
CA ARG A 200 -6.60 4.96 -2.87
C ARG A 200 -5.40 4.52 -3.73
N LYS A 201 -4.77 3.42 -3.31
CA LYS A 201 -3.67 2.77 -4.03
C LYS A 201 -3.97 1.29 -4.13
N CYS A 202 -3.64 0.72 -5.29
CA CYS A 202 -3.68 -0.71 -5.54
C CYS A 202 -2.44 -1.07 -6.34
N GLY A 203 -1.76 -2.15 -5.95
CA GLY A 203 -0.59 -2.67 -6.64
C GLY A 203 -0.87 -4.08 -7.13
N VAL A 204 -0.38 -4.40 -8.32
CA VAL A 204 -0.45 -5.75 -8.88
C VAL A 204 0.94 -6.19 -9.29
N TRP A 205 1.35 -7.33 -8.74
CA TRP A 205 2.50 -8.10 -9.16
C TRP A 205 1.99 -9.50 -9.51
N SER A 206 2.62 -10.16 -10.48
CA SER A 206 2.28 -11.53 -10.82
C SER A 206 3.50 -12.31 -11.29
N ARG A 207 3.45 -13.62 -11.08
CA ARG A 207 4.39 -14.57 -11.68
C ARG A 207 3.64 -15.71 -12.36
N ARG A 208 4.28 -16.31 -13.36
CA ARG A 208 3.84 -17.59 -13.92
C ARG A 208 4.52 -18.72 -13.17
N THR A 209 3.78 -19.78 -12.90
CA THR A 209 4.30 -21.04 -12.35
C THR A 209 4.25 -22.14 -13.42
N GLY A 210 4.77 -23.33 -13.10
CA GLY A 210 4.71 -24.48 -14.00
C GLY A 210 3.27 -24.94 -14.26
N GLY A 211 3.04 -25.66 -15.36
CA GLY A 211 1.72 -26.24 -15.65
C GLY A 211 0.62 -25.22 -16.01
N GLY A 212 0.99 -24.00 -16.40
CA GLY A 212 0.01 -22.94 -16.74
C GLY A 212 -0.60 -22.23 -15.53
N GLY A 213 -0.03 -22.46 -14.33
CA GLY A 213 -0.40 -21.75 -13.12
C GLY A 213 0.18 -20.34 -13.03
N TRP A 214 -0.31 -19.58 -12.07
CA TRP A 214 0.16 -18.24 -11.76
C TRP A 214 -0.21 -17.86 -10.32
N ASP A 215 0.60 -16.97 -9.76
CA ASP A 215 0.36 -16.30 -8.47
C ASP A 215 0.34 -14.78 -8.68
#